data_AF-A0A2A9FYV9-F1
#
_entry.id   AF-A0A2A9FYV9-F1
#
_cell.length_a   1.000
_cell.length_b   1.000
_cell.length_c   1.000
_cell.angle_alpha   90.00
_cell.angle_beta   90.00
_cell.angle_gamma   90.00
#
_symmetry.space_group_name_H-M   'P 1'
#
loop_
_entity.id
_entity.type
_entity.pdbx_description
1 polymer ?
#
loop_
_entity_poly.entity_id
_entity_poly.type
_entity_poly.pdbx_seq_one_letter_code
_entity_poly.pdbx_strand_id
1 'polypeptide(L)'
;MNIQYISMVIGKGVDMSNKNPNDIMLSALEIIIDGVANSEATERTRAAGAYIAGLILADAKGQLDSEKQKAILSIIEMACETESTTFMSK
;
A
#
# COMPACT_ATOMS: atom_id res chain seq x y z
N MET A 1 -41.36 -6.25 -23.92
CA MET A 1 -40.93 -4.95 -23.37
C MET A 1 -39.56 -5.15 -22.75
N ASN A 2 -38.57 -4.38 -23.20
CA ASN A 2 -37.16 -4.52 -22.89
C ASN A 2 -36.80 -3.47 -21.82
N ILE A 3 -36.33 -3.87 -20.64
CA ILE A 3 -35.67 -2.95 -19.71
C ILE A 3 -34.47 -3.68 -19.09
N GLN A 4 -33.30 -3.27 -19.54
CA GLN A 4 -31.98 -3.54 -18.99
C GLN A 4 -31.58 -2.45 -17.97
N TYR A 5 -30.55 -2.75 -17.18
CA TYR A 5 -29.81 -1.95 -16.19
C TYR A 5 -30.44 -1.81 -14.80
N ILE A 6 -29.75 -2.13 -13.70
CA ILE A 6 -28.42 -1.63 -13.29
C ILE A 6 -27.66 -2.67 -12.43
N SER A 7 -26.36 -2.82 -12.67
CA SER A 7 -25.45 -3.71 -11.93
C SER A 7 -25.26 -3.22 -10.49
N MET A 8 -25.84 -3.94 -9.53
CA MET A 8 -25.43 -3.84 -8.13
C MET A 8 -24.29 -4.82 -7.93
N VAL A 9 -23.06 -4.34 -8.14
CA VAL A 9 -21.86 -5.01 -7.62
C VAL A 9 -21.96 -4.90 -6.10
N ILE A 10 -22.63 -5.87 -5.49
CA ILE A 10 -22.52 -6.13 -4.06
C ILE A 10 -21.05 -6.50 -3.88
N GLY A 11 -20.27 -5.51 -3.42
CA GLY A 11 -18.88 -5.70 -3.04
C GLY A 11 -18.84 -6.90 -2.12
N LYS A 12 -18.31 -8.00 -2.65
CA LYS A 12 -17.97 -9.16 -1.84
C LYS A 12 -16.99 -8.64 -0.81
N GLY A 13 -17.46 -8.47 0.43
CA GLY A 13 -16.57 -8.37 1.57
C GLY A 13 -15.60 -9.52 1.43
N VAL A 14 -14.34 -9.17 1.20
CA VAL A 14 -13.25 -10.14 1.11
C VAL A 14 -13.33 -10.95 2.40
N ASP A 15 -13.62 -12.23 2.25
CA ASP A 15 -13.71 -13.19 3.32
C ASP A 15 -12.40 -13.15 4.13
N MET A 16 -12.46 -12.49 5.29
CA MET A 16 -11.33 -12.17 6.16
C MET A 16 -10.98 -13.36 7.09
N SER A 17 -11.29 -14.60 6.68
CA SER A 17 -11.22 -15.79 7.53
C SER A 17 -10.06 -16.74 7.24
N ASN A 18 -9.14 -16.42 6.33
CA ASN A 18 -7.92 -17.20 6.14
C ASN A 18 -6.73 -16.28 6.33
N LYS A 19 -6.24 -16.12 7.58
CA LYS A 19 -5.09 -15.27 7.90
C LYS A 19 -3.82 -15.90 7.33
N ASN A 20 -3.61 -15.73 6.04
CA ASN A 20 -2.37 -16.07 5.38
C ASN A 20 -1.31 -15.09 5.91
N PRO A 21 -0.09 -15.52 6.27
CA PRO A 21 1.00 -14.58 6.60
C PRO A 21 1.25 -13.51 5.52
N ASN A 22 0.85 -13.78 4.27
CA ASN A 22 0.82 -12.77 3.20
C ASN A 22 -0.15 -11.61 3.48
N ASP A 23 -1.25 -11.84 4.20
CA ASP A 23 -2.23 -10.78 4.51
C ASP A 23 -1.67 -9.79 5.53
N ILE A 24 -0.94 -10.27 6.55
CA ILE A 24 -0.32 -9.38 7.55
C ILE A 24 0.79 -8.55 6.89
N MET A 25 1.61 -9.16 6.03
CA MET A 25 2.63 -8.44 5.26
C MET A 25 2.00 -7.37 4.36
N LEU A 26 0.93 -7.71 3.65
CA LEU A 26 0.23 -6.77 2.77
C LEU A 26 -0.36 -5.60 3.56
N SER A 27 -1.07 -5.87 4.65
CA SER A 27 -1.61 -4.84 5.53
C SER A 27 -0.51 -3.96 6.14
N ALA A 28 0.65 -4.52 6.48
CA ALA A 28 1.78 -3.74 6.96
C ALA A 28 2.33 -2.78 5.89
N LEU A 29 2.41 -3.24 4.63
CA LEU A 29 2.82 -2.38 3.51
C LEU A 29 1.81 -1.27 3.23
N GLU A 30 0.51 -1.58 3.26
CA GLU A 30 -0.57 -0.59 3.11
C GLU A 30 -0.47 0.51 4.18
N ILE A 31 -0.29 0.14 5.45
CA ILE A 31 -0.14 1.09 6.55
C ILE A 31 1.07 2.00 6.33
N ILE A 32 2.20 1.46 5.84
CA ILE A 32 3.40 2.25 5.59
C ILE A 32 3.20 3.19 4.40
N ILE A 33 2.56 2.74 3.32
CA ILE A 33 2.24 3.57 2.16
C ILE A 33 1.35 4.75 2.58
N ASP A 34 0.27 4.48 3.32
CA ASP A 34 -0.62 5.53 3.84
C ASP A 34 0.12 6.48 4.78
N GLY A 35 0.98 5.94 5.65
CA GLY A 35 1.79 6.72 6.57
C GLY A 35 2.75 7.67 5.87
N VAL A 36 3.48 7.21 4.84
CA VAL A 36 4.41 8.06 4.08
C VAL A 36 3.68 9.08 3.21
N ALA A 37 2.55 8.70 2.60
CA ALA A 37 1.75 9.57 1.74
C ALA A 37 1.10 10.74 2.50
N ASN A 38 0.75 10.53 3.78
CA ASN A 38 0.18 11.56 4.64
C ASN A 38 1.23 12.31 5.47
N SER A 39 2.49 11.93 5.38
CA SER A 39 3.60 12.60 6.06
C SER A 39 4.16 13.73 5.23
N GLU A 40 4.90 14.64 5.86
CA GLU A 40 5.66 15.64 5.11
C GLU A 40 6.67 14.96 4.17
N ALA A 41 6.69 15.40 2.91
CA ALA A 41 7.57 14.89 1.86
C ALA A 41 9.03 15.30 2.10
N THR A 42 9.66 14.69 3.10
CA THR A 42 11.05 14.93 3.48
C THR A 42 11.94 13.74 3.12
N GLU A 43 13.25 13.98 3.01
CA GLU A 43 14.23 12.90 2.86
C GLU A 43 14.19 11.89 4.00
N ARG A 44 13.93 12.37 5.22
CA ARG A 44 13.77 11.52 6.39
C ARG A 44 12.55 10.60 6.27
N THR A 45 11.41 11.13 5.82
CA THR A 45 10.17 10.35 5.61
C THR A 45 10.39 9.26 4.58
N ARG A 46 11.03 9.60 3.45
CA ARG A 46 11.37 8.64 2.39
C ARG A 46 12.28 7.52 2.90
N ALA A 47 13.35 7.90 3.59
CA ALA A 47 14.32 6.95 4.15
C ALA A 47 13.66 6.05 5.21
N ALA A 48 12.80 6.60 6.07
CA ALA A 48 12.07 5.83 7.08
C ALA A 48 11.07 4.85 6.44
N GLY A 49 10.32 5.28 5.43
CA GLY A 49 9.39 4.42 4.69
C GLY A 49 10.09 3.25 4.01
N ALA A 50 11.16 3.53 3.27
CA ALA A 50 11.97 2.51 2.61
C ALA A 50 12.61 1.54 3.62
N TYR A 51 13.11 2.07 4.76
CA TYR A 51 13.68 1.25 5.82
C TYR A 51 12.66 0.26 6.40
N ILE A 52 11.47 0.73 6.77
CA ILE A 52 10.44 -0.13 7.39
C ILE A 52 9.92 -1.16 6.38
N ALA A 53 9.72 -0.78 5.12
CA ALA A 53 9.34 -1.73 4.08
C ALA A 53 10.42 -2.78 3.82
N GLY A 54 11.70 -2.39 3.86
CA GLY A 54 12.81 -3.34 3.83
C GLY A 54 12.73 -4.38 4.95
N LEU A 55 12.35 -3.97 6.17
CA LEU A 55 12.15 -4.90 7.29
C LEU A 55 10.97 -5.85 7.05
N ILE A 56 9.84 -5.34 6.54
CA ILE A 56 8.64 -6.15 6.23
C ILE A 56 8.98 -7.19 5.14
N LEU A 57 9.70 -6.78 4.09
CA LEU A 57 10.11 -7.66 3.00
C LEU A 57 11.13 -8.71 3.45
N ALA A 58 12.04 -8.37 4.36
CA ALA A 58 12.97 -9.31 4.96
C ALA A 58 12.25 -10.37 5.81
N ASP A 59 11.18 -10.00 6.51
CA ASP A 59 10.35 -10.93 7.29
C ASP A 59 9.50 -11.86 6.40
N ALA A 60 9.29 -11.52 5.12
CA ALA A 60 8.53 -12.33 4.18
C ALA A 60 9.22 -13.66 3.80
N LYS A 61 10.43 -13.97 4.31
CA LYS A 61 11.16 -15.25 4.16
C LYS A 61 11.27 -15.76 2.70
N GLY A 62 11.40 -14.85 1.74
CA GLY A 62 11.55 -15.21 0.31
C GLY A 62 10.25 -15.53 -0.41
N GLN A 63 9.09 -15.18 0.15
CA GLN A 63 7.79 -15.27 -0.54
C GLN A 63 7.68 -14.32 -1.74
N LEU A 64 8.52 -13.28 -1.77
CA LEU A 64 8.60 -12.30 -2.85
C LEU A 64 9.95 -12.39 -3.53
N ASP A 65 9.93 -12.51 -4.86
CA ASP A 65 11.11 -12.36 -5.70
C ASP A 65 11.65 -10.92 -5.67
N SER A 66 12.90 -10.76 -6.10
CA SER A 66 13.61 -9.47 -6.09
C SER A 66 12.93 -8.39 -6.94
N GLU A 67 12.22 -8.77 -8.01
CA GLU A 67 11.50 -7.80 -8.84
C GLU A 67 10.29 -7.23 -8.11
N LYS A 68 9.51 -8.08 -7.43
CA LYS A 68 8.38 -7.63 -6.59
C LYS A 68 8.84 -6.79 -5.41
N GLN A 69 9.93 -7.17 -4.75
CA GLN A 69 10.51 -6.37 -3.67
C GLN A 69 10.89 -4.97 -4.16
N LYS A 70 11.54 -4.88 -5.33
CA LYS A 70 11.89 -3.61 -5.95
C LYS A 70 10.66 -2.77 -6.30
N ALA A 71 9.62 -3.39 -6.85
CA ALA A 71 8.37 -2.70 -7.17
C ALA A 71 7.71 -2.09 -5.91
N ILE A 72 7.70 -2.81 -4.79
CA ILE A 72 7.16 -2.33 -3.51
C ILE A 72 7.95 -1.12 -3.00
N LEU A 73 9.28 -1.18 -3.02
CA LEU A 73 10.11 -0.04 -2.62
C LEU A 73 9.87 1.19 -3.50
N SER A 74 9.74 1.01 -4.81
CA SER A 74 9.41 2.11 -5.73
C SER A 74 8.03 2.73 -5.46
N ILE A 75 7.03 1.93 -5.06
CA ILE A 75 5.71 2.46 -4.65
C ILE A 75 5.84 3.38 -3.44
N ILE A 76 6.67 3.01 -2.47
CA ILE A 76 6.88 3.80 -1.26
C ILE A 76 7.65 5.09 -1.54
N GLU A 77 8.65 5.02 -2.43
CA GLU A 77 9.34 6.22 -2.92
C GLU A 77 8.36 7.17 -3.61
N MET A 78 7.51 6.66 -4.52
CA MET A 78 6.47 7.43 -5.19
C MET A 78 5.47 8.03 -4.20
N ALA A 79 5.03 7.27 -3.19
CA ALA A 79 4.13 7.75 -2.14
C ALA A 79 4.75 8.86 -1.28
N CYS A 80 6.08 8.93 -1.19
CA CYS A 80 6.75 10.03 -0.50
C CYS A 80 6.97 11.26 -1.41
N GLU A 81 6.96 11.07 -2.73
CA GLU A 81 7.12 12.13 -3.74
C GLU A 81 5.80 12.77 -4.14
N THR A 82 4.66 12.15 -3.81
CA THR A 82 3.38 12.84 -3.92
C THR A 82 3.42 14.04 -2.99
N GLU A 83 3.58 15.23 -3.57
CA GLU A 83 3.29 16.49 -2.89
C GLU A 83 1.95 16.30 -2.18
N SER A 84 1.98 16.40 -0.85
CA SER A 84 0.80 16.39 -0.01
C SER A 84 -0.25 17.32 -0.62
N THR A 85 -1.23 16.75 -1.31
CA THR A 85 -2.38 17.50 -1.86
C THR A 85 -3.24 18.11 -0.75
N THR A 86 -2.88 17.83 0.51
CA THR A 86 -3.50 18.32 1.74
C THR A 86 -3.29 19.82 2.01
N PHE A 87 -2.53 20.56 1.18
CA PHE A 87 -2.36 22.02 1.31
C PHE A 87 -3.17 22.89 0.34
N MET A 88 -4.28 22.40 -0.21
CA MET A 88 -5.32 23.26 -0.81
C MET A 88 -6.45 23.56 0.19
N SER A 89 -6.11 24.09 1.37
CA SER A 89 -7.10 24.80 2.20
C SER A 89 -7.08 26.29 1.83
N LYS A 90 -8.23 26.72 1.31
CA LYS A 90 -8.59 28.06 0.85
C LYS A 90 -8.43 29.15 1.91
#